data_AF-A0A3Q0CZS1-F1
#
_entry.id   AF-A0A3Q0CZS1-F1
#
_cell.length_a   1.000
_cell.length_b   1.000
_cell.length_c   1.000
_cell.angle_alpha   90.00
_cell.angle_beta   90.00
_cell.angle_gamma   90.00
#
_symmetry.space_group_name_H-M   'P 1'
#
loop_
_entity.id
_entity.type
_entity.pdbx_description
1 polymer ?
#
loop_
_entity_poly.entity_id
_entity_poly.type
_entity_poly.pdbx_seq_one_letter_code
_entity_poly.pdbx_strand_id
1 'polypeptide(L)'
;MILVCDRVCEDGINRQKAQEWCIKHGFELVELNPEELPEEDDDFPESTGVKRIVQALNANVWSNVVMKNDRSQGFSLLNSLAGTNHSVGSAESCHSEEQAPLPAAERKESLPGHHGGACGSAGAQVDNIVDPMLDLDIQELASLTTGGGDLENFERLFSKLKEMKDKAATLPHEQRKLHAEKVAKAFWMAIGGDRDEIEGLSSDEEH
;
A
#
# COMPACT_ATOMS: atom_id res chain seq x y z
N MET A 1 -2.80 -21.25 17.87
CA MET A 1 -4.00 -20.38 17.93
C MET A 1 -3.90 -19.50 19.17
N ILE A 2 -4.62 -18.38 19.24
CA ILE A 2 -4.58 -17.49 20.41
C ILE A 2 -5.89 -17.61 21.18
N LEU A 3 -5.83 -17.68 22.50
CA LEU A 3 -6.98 -17.54 23.40
C LEU A 3 -6.83 -16.22 24.15
N VAL A 4 -7.83 -15.34 24.00
CA VAL A 4 -7.80 -14.00 24.57
C VAL A 4 -8.82 -13.92 25.70
N CYS A 5 -8.42 -13.38 26.84
CA CYS A 5 -9.31 -13.03 27.94
C CYS A 5 -8.96 -11.63 28.48
N ASP A 6 -9.91 -11.01 29.20
CA ASP A 6 -9.64 -9.71 29.84
C ASP A 6 -8.56 -9.86 30.93
N ARG A 7 -8.80 -10.76 31.88
CA ARG A 7 -7.87 -11.16 32.94
C ARG A 7 -8.21 -12.57 33.40
N VAL A 8 -7.21 -13.36 33.83
CA VAL A 8 -7.47 -14.59 34.58
C VAL A 8 -7.70 -14.27 36.05
N CYS A 9 -8.91 -14.52 36.54
CA CYS A 9 -9.27 -14.29 37.94
C CYS A 9 -9.04 -15.55 38.78
N GLU A 10 -8.56 -15.37 40.01
CA GLU A 10 -8.38 -16.45 41.01
C GLU A 10 -9.70 -17.11 41.43
N ASP A 11 -10.85 -16.45 41.20
CA ASP A 11 -12.19 -16.98 41.48
C ASP A 11 -12.61 -18.07 40.47
N GLY A 12 -11.91 -19.21 40.50
CA GLY A 12 -12.25 -20.41 39.75
C GLY A 12 -11.04 -21.15 39.18
N ILE A 13 -10.49 -20.65 38.07
CA ILE A 13 -9.33 -21.23 37.38
C ILE A 13 -8.18 -20.22 37.51
N ASN A 14 -7.17 -20.56 38.30
CA ASN A 14 -5.99 -19.72 38.42
C ASN A 14 -5.20 -19.64 37.10
N ARG A 15 -4.35 -18.61 37.00
CA ARG A 15 -3.55 -18.30 35.82
C ARG A 15 -2.72 -19.50 35.34
N GLN A 16 -2.05 -20.19 36.26
CA GLN A 16 -1.24 -21.36 35.94
C GLN A 16 -2.06 -22.46 35.26
N LYS A 17 -3.23 -22.80 35.79
CA LYS A 17 -4.09 -23.85 35.24
C LYS A 17 -4.66 -23.47 33.87
N ALA A 18 -4.99 -22.20 33.67
CA ALA A 18 -5.39 -21.68 32.36
C ALA A 18 -4.24 -21.78 31.35
N GLN A 19 -3.02 -21.41 31.75
CA GLN A 19 -1.80 -21.49 30.94
C GLN A 19 -1.49 -22.94 30.52
N GLU A 20 -1.49 -23.87 31.48
CA GLU A 20 -1.27 -25.30 31.24
C GLU A 20 -2.30 -25.88 30.25
N TRP A 21 -3.57 -25.50 30.40
CA TRP A 21 -4.63 -25.90 29.48
C TRP A 21 -4.36 -25.37 28.07
N CYS A 22 -3.97 -24.10 27.94
CA CYS A 22 -3.67 -23.48 26.65
C CYS A 22 -2.51 -24.20 25.94
N ILE A 23 -1.40 -24.43 26.64
CA ILE A 23 -0.23 -25.17 26.11
C ILE A 23 -0.65 -26.56 25.63
N LYS A 24 -1.42 -27.30 26.43
CA LYS A 24 -1.88 -28.64 26.08
C LYS A 24 -2.70 -28.71 24.80
N HIS A 25 -3.42 -27.64 24.46
CA HIS A 25 -4.29 -27.57 23.29
C HIS A 25 -3.70 -26.73 22.14
N GLY A 26 -2.47 -26.24 22.28
CA GLY A 26 -1.82 -25.40 21.25
C GLY A 26 -2.40 -23.99 21.14
N PHE A 27 -2.97 -23.50 22.24
CA PHE A 27 -3.32 -22.09 22.40
C PHE A 27 -2.20 -21.33 23.10
N GLU A 28 -1.99 -20.11 22.64
CA GLU A 28 -1.27 -19.07 23.36
C GLU A 28 -2.29 -18.25 24.16
N LEU A 29 -2.13 -18.18 25.49
CA LEU A 29 -2.98 -17.36 26.34
C LEU A 29 -2.51 -15.91 26.30
N VAL A 30 -3.41 -14.97 26.00
CA VAL A 30 -3.12 -13.53 26.02
C VAL A 30 -4.17 -12.82 26.88
N GLU A 31 -3.71 -12.25 28.00
CA GLU A 31 -4.52 -11.39 28.87
C GLU A 31 -4.48 -9.96 28.33
N LEU A 32 -5.65 -9.32 28.17
CA LEU A 32 -5.73 -7.92 27.75
C LEU A 32 -5.25 -6.96 28.84
N ASN A 33 -5.52 -7.32 30.09
CA ASN A 33 -5.25 -6.50 31.26
C ASN A 33 -4.65 -7.37 32.39
N PRO A 34 -3.43 -7.93 32.20
CA PRO A 34 -2.80 -8.81 33.17
C PRO A 34 -2.56 -8.09 34.51
N GLU A 35 -2.58 -8.85 35.59
CA GLU A 35 -2.26 -8.33 36.94
C GLU A 35 -0.76 -8.14 37.13
N GLU A 36 0.00 -9.11 36.64
CA GLU A 36 1.45 -9.13 36.67
C GLU A 36 1.95 -8.67 35.30
N LEU A 37 2.51 -7.47 35.26
CA LEU A 37 3.23 -6.99 34.08
C LEU A 37 4.64 -7.59 34.05
N PRO A 38 5.23 -7.77 32.87
CA PRO A 38 6.64 -8.10 32.74
C PRO A 38 7.51 -7.08 33.48
N GLU A 39 8.62 -7.54 34.06
CA GLU A 39 9.57 -6.66 34.72
C GLU A 39 10.17 -5.68 33.70
N GLU A 40 10.19 -4.38 34.02
CA GLU A 40 10.67 -3.34 33.10
C GLU A 40 12.19 -3.41 32.86
N ASP A 41 12.93 -4.01 33.79
CA ASP A 41 14.38 -4.18 33.73
C ASP A 41 14.82 -5.46 33.00
N ASP A 42 13.87 -6.26 32.49
CA ASP A 42 14.18 -7.39 31.62
C ASP A 42 14.66 -6.88 30.25
N ASP A 43 15.78 -7.39 29.75
CA ASP A 43 16.31 -7.05 28.41
C ASP A 43 15.33 -7.48 27.29
N PHE A 44 14.47 -8.47 27.57
CA PHE A 44 13.50 -9.03 26.62
C PHE A 44 12.11 -9.16 27.23
N PRO A 45 11.43 -8.04 27.56
CA PRO A 45 10.14 -8.09 28.20
C PRO A 45 9.11 -8.72 27.26
N GLU A 46 8.37 -9.71 27.76
CA GLU A 46 7.28 -10.32 27.00
C GLU A 46 6.21 -9.28 26.66
N SER A 47 5.70 -9.30 25.43
CA SER A 47 4.58 -8.43 25.08
C SER A 47 3.26 -9.00 25.61
N THR A 48 2.39 -8.13 26.10
CA THR A 48 1.06 -8.50 26.63
C THR A 48 -0.06 -7.76 25.89
N GLY A 49 -1.32 -8.16 26.13
CA GLY A 49 -2.51 -7.54 25.57
C GLY A 49 -2.53 -7.41 24.05
N VAL A 50 -3.08 -6.30 23.54
CA VAL A 50 -3.26 -6.08 22.10
C VAL A 50 -1.94 -6.13 21.33
N LYS A 51 -0.83 -5.66 21.93
CA LYS A 51 0.50 -5.72 21.33
C LYS A 51 0.88 -7.17 20.99
N ARG A 52 0.64 -8.10 21.91
CA ARG A 52 0.93 -9.52 21.69
C ARG A 52 0.03 -10.14 20.63
N ILE A 53 -1.26 -9.80 20.64
CA ILE A 53 -2.23 -10.26 19.63
C ILE A 53 -1.75 -9.87 18.23
N VAL A 54 -1.38 -8.60 18.03
CA VAL A 54 -0.88 -8.11 16.74
C VAL A 54 0.39 -8.85 16.32
N GLN A 55 1.35 -9.03 17.23
CA GLN A 55 2.59 -9.78 16.92
C GLN A 55 2.31 -11.22 16.51
N ALA A 56 1.43 -11.92 17.23
CA ALA A 56 1.06 -13.29 16.90
C ALA A 56 0.33 -13.37 15.55
N LEU A 57 -0.55 -12.41 15.23
CA LEU A 57 -1.22 -12.34 13.92
C LEU A 57 -0.24 -12.06 12.78
N ASN A 58 0.72 -11.16 12.98
CA ASN A 58 1.76 -10.86 12.00
C ASN A 58 2.70 -12.04 11.74
N ALA A 59 2.96 -12.87 12.76
CA ALA A 59 3.79 -14.06 12.65
C ALA A 59 3.05 -15.29 12.11
N ASN A 60 1.71 -15.25 12.04
CA ASN A 60 0.93 -16.38 11.55
C ASN A 60 1.11 -16.58 10.04
N VAL A 61 1.21 -17.84 9.64
CA VAL A 61 1.18 -18.25 8.24
C VAL A 61 -0.25 -18.60 7.87
N TRP A 62 -0.79 -17.89 6.89
CA TRP A 62 -2.17 -18.03 6.48
C TRP A 62 -2.22 -18.72 5.11
N SER A 63 -2.83 -19.90 5.04
CA SER A 63 -2.81 -20.79 3.86
C SER A 63 -3.39 -20.18 2.57
N ASN A 64 -4.19 -19.12 2.69
CA ASN A 64 -4.84 -18.43 1.56
C ASN A 64 -4.47 -16.94 1.47
N VAL A 65 -3.46 -16.48 2.21
CA VAL A 65 -2.98 -15.09 2.11
C VAL A 65 -1.91 -15.01 1.03
N VAL A 66 -2.21 -14.24 -0.01
CA VAL A 66 -1.23 -13.83 -1.01
C VAL A 66 -0.70 -12.47 -0.59
N MET A 67 0.57 -12.40 -0.19
CA MET A 67 1.21 -11.12 0.15
C MET A 67 1.15 -10.20 -1.07
N LYS A 68 0.72 -8.95 -0.87
CA LYS A 68 0.82 -7.93 -1.90
C LYS A 68 2.31 -7.78 -2.20
N ASN A 69 2.70 -8.03 -3.44
CA ASN A 69 4.07 -7.86 -3.88
C ASN A 69 4.40 -6.36 -3.75
N ASP A 70 5.04 -5.97 -2.65
CA ASP A 70 5.68 -4.67 -2.60
C ASP A 70 6.67 -4.63 -3.76
N ARG A 71 6.66 -3.56 -4.55
CA ARG A 71 7.67 -3.32 -5.58
C ARG A 71 9.04 -3.50 -4.94
N SER A 72 9.63 -4.67 -5.14
CA SER A 72 10.93 -5.08 -4.64
C SER A 72 12.02 -4.38 -5.45
N GLN A 73 12.07 -3.06 -5.35
CA GLN A 73 13.15 -2.20 -5.84
C GLN A 73 14.37 -2.23 -4.90
N GLY A 74 14.54 -3.25 -4.05
CA GLY A 74 15.51 -3.16 -2.94
C GLY A 74 16.28 -4.42 -2.53
N PHE A 75 15.93 -5.64 -2.95
CA PHE A 75 16.61 -6.84 -2.42
C PHE A 75 16.91 -7.95 -3.44
N SER A 76 16.81 -7.70 -4.75
CA SER A 76 17.27 -8.65 -5.77
C SER A 76 18.79 -8.85 -5.83
N LEU A 77 19.58 -8.14 -5.01
CA LEU A 77 21.05 -8.21 -5.03
C LEU A 77 21.64 -9.37 -4.22
N LEU A 78 20.86 -10.09 -3.41
CA LEU A 78 21.40 -11.15 -2.53
C LEU A 78 21.19 -12.59 -3.03
N ASN A 79 20.38 -12.80 -4.08
CA ASN A 79 20.21 -14.13 -4.67
C ASN A 79 21.45 -14.62 -5.45
N SER A 80 22.43 -13.74 -5.70
CA SER A 80 23.72 -14.11 -6.30
C SER A 80 24.79 -14.51 -5.29
N LEU A 81 24.55 -14.42 -3.97
CA LEU A 81 25.53 -14.74 -2.93
C LEU A 81 25.41 -16.14 -2.33
N ALA A 82 24.45 -16.95 -2.78
CA ALA A 82 24.39 -18.37 -2.43
C ALA A 82 25.38 -19.15 -3.32
N GLY A 83 26.60 -19.26 -2.82
CA GLY A 83 27.74 -19.90 -3.47
C GLY A 83 27.47 -21.32 -3.97
N THR A 84 27.41 -21.47 -5.29
CA THR A 84 27.59 -22.74 -5.99
C THR A 84 29.09 -23.03 -6.10
N ASN A 85 29.59 -23.91 -5.24
CA ASN A 85 30.93 -24.49 -5.35
C ASN A 85 30.97 -25.45 -6.55
N HIS A 86 31.41 -24.97 -7.70
CA HIS A 86 31.87 -25.82 -8.79
C HIS A 86 33.33 -25.50 -9.07
N SER A 87 34.17 -26.50 -8.79
CA SER A 87 35.61 -26.57 -8.97
C SER A 87 36.08 -25.91 -10.28
N VAL A 88 36.82 -24.81 -10.16
CA VAL A 88 37.50 -24.15 -11.29
C VAL A 88 38.93 -24.66 -11.36
N GLY A 89 39.25 -25.39 -12.44
CA GLY A 89 40.62 -25.69 -12.84
C GLY A 89 41.16 -24.58 -13.73
N SER A 90 42.18 -23.88 -13.21
CA SER A 90 43.43 -23.42 -13.85
C SER A 90 43.42 -22.59 -15.15
N ALA A 91 44.37 -21.63 -15.17
CA ALA A 91 44.88 -20.80 -16.28
C ALA A 91 44.03 -19.56 -16.61
N GLU A 92 44.54 -18.32 -16.77
CA GLU A 92 45.89 -17.76 -16.95
C GLU A 92 45.83 -16.21 -16.85
N SER A 93 46.95 -15.58 -16.45
CA SER A 93 47.46 -14.22 -16.81
C SER A 93 46.55 -12.97 -16.63
N CYS A 94 46.77 -12.14 -15.60
CA CYS A 94 47.70 -10.99 -15.56
C CYS A 94 47.46 -9.92 -16.64
N HIS A 95 47.06 -8.70 -16.27
CA HIS A 95 47.78 -7.43 -16.54
C HIS A 95 47.01 -6.21 -15.98
N SER A 96 47.74 -5.36 -15.26
CA SER A 96 47.34 -4.10 -14.64
C SER A 96 46.99 -3.01 -15.67
N GLU A 97 46.23 -1.98 -15.29
CA GLU A 97 46.69 -0.59 -15.18
C GLU A 97 45.57 0.41 -14.87
N GLU A 98 45.98 1.47 -14.18
CA GLU A 98 45.24 2.51 -13.44
C GLU A 98 45.19 3.81 -14.26
N GLN A 99 44.13 4.64 -14.11
CA GLN A 99 44.15 6.12 -14.01
C GLN A 99 42.93 6.84 -14.63
N ALA A 100 42.32 7.73 -13.83
CA ALA A 100 41.72 9.01 -14.23
C ALA A 100 42.74 10.15 -13.86
N PRO A 101 42.54 11.49 -14.03
CA PRO A 101 41.40 12.31 -14.55
C PRO A 101 41.73 13.60 -15.39
N LEU A 102 40.75 14.13 -16.18
CA LEU A 102 40.44 15.54 -16.65
C LEU A 102 41.59 16.44 -17.28
N PRO A 103 41.43 17.70 -17.85
CA PRO A 103 40.29 18.66 -17.95
C PRO A 103 40.17 19.54 -19.26
N ALA A 104 39.20 20.50 -19.23
CA ALA A 104 39.22 21.93 -19.66
C ALA A 104 38.85 22.45 -21.09
N ALA A 105 37.97 23.49 -21.05
CA ALA A 105 37.87 24.73 -21.88
C ALA A 105 37.39 24.61 -23.36
N GLU A 106 36.63 25.50 -24.01
CA GLU A 106 35.95 26.79 -23.74
C GLU A 106 35.14 27.14 -25.03
N ARG A 107 34.18 28.10 -24.95
CA ARG A 107 33.92 29.18 -25.94
C ARG A 107 32.59 29.23 -26.78
N LYS A 108 31.68 30.09 -26.26
CA LYS A 108 30.97 31.27 -26.85
C LYS A 108 29.74 31.19 -27.80
N GLU A 109 28.74 31.97 -27.35
CA GLU A 109 27.87 32.97 -28.02
C GLU A 109 26.93 32.47 -29.15
N SER A 110 25.60 32.67 -29.12
CA SER A 110 24.94 33.98 -29.33
C SER A 110 23.41 33.89 -29.11
N LEU A 111 22.81 34.97 -28.57
CA LEU A 111 21.38 35.38 -28.67
C LEU A 111 21.30 36.53 -29.70
N PRO A 112 20.16 36.80 -30.40
CA PRO A 112 18.93 37.43 -29.83
C PRO A 112 17.62 36.86 -30.47
N GLY A 113 16.43 36.86 -29.86
CA GLY A 113 15.59 37.99 -29.42
C GLY A 113 14.54 38.36 -30.48
N HIS A 114 13.24 38.06 -30.27
CA HIS A 114 12.10 38.83 -30.82
C HIS A 114 10.74 38.48 -30.17
N HIS A 115 10.01 39.55 -29.81
CA HIS A 115 8.55 39.74 -29.64
C HIS A 115 7.72 38.66 -28.92
N GLY A 116 6.99 38.94 -27.84
CA GLY A 116 6.17 40.13 -27.58
C GLY A 116 4.70 39.79 -27.76
N GLY A 117 3.92 39.75 -26.67
CA GLY A 117 2.47 39.53 -26.76
C GLY A 117 1.85 39.23 -25.39
N ALA A 118 1.13 40.21 -24.84
CA ALA A 118 0.53 40.19 -23.53
C ALA A 118 -0.86 39.53 -23.50
N CYS A 119 -1.25 39.10 -22.28
CA CYS A 119 -2.59 39.18 -21.67
C CYS A 119 -3.77 38.50 -22.37
N GLY A 120 -4.44 37.61 -21.63
CA GLY A 120 -5.84 37.27 -21.91
C GLY A 120 -6.32 36.05 -21.17
N SER A 121 -7.00 36.27 -20.06
CA SER A 121 -7.91 35.32 -19.44
C SER A 121 -8.80 34.67 -20.50
N ALA A 122 -8.78 33.35 -20.56
CA ALA A 122 -9.91 32.57 -21.02
C ALA A 122 -9.84 31.24 -20.28
N GLY A 123 -10.73 31.06 -19.31
CA GLY A 123 -11.10 29.74 -18.83
C GLY A 123 -11.61 28.95 -20.02
N ALA A 124 -10.69 28.23 -20.66
CA ALA A 124 -11.02 27.25 -21.66
C ALA A 124 -11.53 26.04 -20.89
N GLN A 125 -12.87 25.96 -20.81
CA GLN A 125 -13.55 24.73 -20.49
C GLN A 125 -12.91 23.64 -21.32
N VAL A 126 -12.20 22.73 -20.65
CA VAL A 126 -11.76 21.49 -21.27
C VAL A 126 -13.05 20.71 -21.43
N ASP A 127 -13.66 20.86 -22.60
CA ASP A 127 -14.80 20.07 -23.05
C ASP A 127 -14.44 18.61 -22.79
N ASN A 128 -15.00 18.12 -21.70
CA ASN A 128 -14.81 16.77 -21.25
C ASN A 128 -15.40 15.90 -22.34
N ILE A 129 -14.56 15.17 -23.04
CA ILE A 129 -14.98 13.94 -23.71
C ILE A 129 -15.31 12.97 -22.56
N VAL A 130 -16.47 13.20 -21.93
CA VAL A 130 -17.04 12.28 -20.96
C VAL A 130 -17.48 11.10 -21.80
N ASP A 131 -16.78 9.99 -21.67
CA ASP A 131 -17.29 8.71 -22.14
C ASP A 131 -18.69 8.54 -21.51
N PRO A 132 -19.78 8.53 -22.30
CA PRO A 132 -21.13 8.41 -21.77
C PRO A 132 -21.27 7.13 -20.92
N MET A 133 -20.45 6.11 -21.22
CA MET A 133 -20.44 4.86 -20.48
C MET A 133 -19.90 5.02 -19.06
N LEU A 134 -18.96 5.95 -18.83
CA LEU A 134 -18.38 6.19 -17.50
C LEU A 134 -19.40 6.82 -16.55
N ASP A 135 -20.22 7.76 -17.03
CA ASP A 135 -21.25 8.39 -16.20
C ASP A 135 -22.34 7.41 -15.80
N LEU A 136 -22.74 6.50 -16.70
CA LEU A 136 -23.65 5.40 -16.37
C LEU A 136 -23.05 4.48 -15.30
N ASP A 137 -21.79 4.11 -15.45
CA ASP A 137 -21.09 3.25 -14.49
C ASP A 137 -20.98 3.92 -13.11
N ILE A 138 -20.71 5.23 -13.07
CA ILE A 138 -20.63 6.03 -11.84
C ILE A 138 -22.01 6.11 -11.16
N GLN A 139 -23.08 6.34 -11.92
CA GLN A 139 -24.43 6.39 -11.38
C GLN A 139 -24.83 5.04 -10.78
N GLU A 140 -24.43 3.93 -11.42
CA GLU A 140 -24.62 2.58 -10.90
C GLU A 140 -23.89 2.40 -9.56
N LEU A 141 -22.62 2.81 -9.44
CA LEU A 141 -21.89 2.77 -8.16
C LEU A 141 -22.59 3.54 -7.05
N ALA A 142 -23.13 4.72 -7.35
CA ALA A 142 -23.86 5.54 -6.37
C ALA A 142 -25.16 4.86 -5.91
N SER A 143 -25.85 4.15 -6.81
CA SER A 143 -27.03 3.35 -6.46
C SER A 143 -26.68 2.14 -5.59
N LEU A 144 -25.58 1.46 -5.91
CA LEU A 144 -25.09 0.30 -5.17
C LEU A 144 -24.50 0.69 -3.80
N THR A 145 -24.13 1.94 -3.56
CA THR A 145 -23.64 2.40 -2.25
C THR A 145 -24.78 2.88 -1.33
N THR A 146 -25.88 3.37 -1.91
CA THR A 146 -27.05 3.86 -1.16
C THR A 146 -28.13 2.78 -0.94
N GLY A 147 -28.09 1.68 -1.72
CA GLY A 147 -28.94 0.51 -1.54
C GLY A 147 -28.62 -0.24 -0.25
N GLY A 148 -29.54 -0.21 0.71
CA GLY A 148 -29.30 -0.63 2.09
C GLY A 148 -28.66 -2.01 2.24
N GLY A 149 -27.43 -2.04 2.77
CA GLY A 149 -26.77 -3.10 3.56
C GLY A 149 -26.72 -4.53 3.03
N ASP A 150 -27.29 -4.84 1.87
CA ASP A 150 -27.38 -6.19 1.33
C ASP A 150 -26.02 -6.67 0.82
N LEU A 151 -25.68 -7.92 1.14
CA LEU A 151 -24.40 -8.53 0.77
C LEU A 151 -24.26 -8.65 -0.75
N GLU A 152 -25.36 -8.93 -1.46
CA GLU A 152 -25.36 -8.99 -2.93
C GLU A 152 -25.03 -7.62 -3.55
N ASN A 153 -25.50 -6.54 -2.92
CA ASN A 153 -25.25 -5.18 -3.38
C ASN A 153 -23.78 -4.79 -3.20
N PHE A 154 -23.15 -5.23 -2.12
CA PHE A 154 -21.71 -5.07 -1.87
C PHE A 154 -20.87 -5.86 -2.88
N GLU A 155 -21.20 -7.12 -3.15
CA GLU A 155 -20.49 -7.92 -4.15
C GLU A 155 -20.60 -7.33 -5.57
N ARG A 156 -21.79 -6.80 -5.91
CA ARG A 156 -22.00 -6.07 -7.17
C ARG A 156 -21.18 -4.78 -7.24
N LEU A 157 -21.08 -4.04 -6.13
CA LEU A 157 -20.26 -2.83 -6.04
C LEU A 157 -18.79 -3.14 -6.37
N PHE A 158 -18.21 -4.18 -5.77
CA PHE A 158 -16.83 -4.59 -6.07
C PHE A 158 -16.66 -5.11 -7.49
N SER A 159 -17.63 -5.85 -8.01
CA SER A 159 -17.64 -6.31 -9.39
C SER A 159 -17.62 -5.13 -10.37
N LYS A 160 -18.43 -4.10 -10.08
CA LYS A 160 -18.50 -2.88 -10.88
C LYS A 160 -17.23 -2.03 -10.79
N LEU A 161 -16.69 -1.83 -9.59
CA LEU A 161 -15.39 -1.15 -9.41
C LEU A 161 -14.26 -1.87 -10.14
N LYS A 162 -14.25 -3.22 -10.12
CA LYS A 162 -13.28 -4.02 -10.86
C LYS A 162 -13.42 -3.81 -12.36
N GLU A 163 -14.63 -3.83 -12.89
CA GLU A 163 -14.91 -3.57 -14.31
C GLU A 163 -14.38 -2.18 -14.72
N MET A 164 -14.68 -1.14 -13.94
CA MET A 164 -14.22 0.22 -14.21
C MET A 164 -12.69 0.36 -14.12
N LYS A 165 -12.06 -0.34 -13.18
CA LYS A 165 -10.59 -0.41 -13.08
C LYS A 165 -9.97 -1.07 -14.32
N ASP A 166 -10.57 -2.15 -14.80
CA ASP A 166 -10.08 -2.88 -15.98
C ASP A 166 -10.28 -2.03 -17.25
N LYS A 167 -11.37 -1.26 -17.36
CA LYS A 167 -11.57 -0.23 -18.40
C LYS A 167 -10.48 0.85 -18.32
N ALA A 168 -10.22 1.40 -17.14
CA ALA A 168 -9.19 2.43 -16.94
C ALA A 168 -7.76 1.95 -17.27
N ALA A 169 -7.48 0.65 -17.10
CA ALA A 169 -6.19 0.06 -17.44
C ALA A 169 -5.90 0.11 -18.96
N THR A 170 -6.94 0.11 -19.80
CA THR A 170 -6.82 0.23 -21.26
C THR A 170 -6.55 1.66 -21.73
N LEU A 171 -6.78 2.66 -20.87
CA LEU A 171 -6.61 4.08 -21.22
C LEU A 171 -5.15 4.53 -21.03
N PRO A 172 -4.67 5.50 -21.82
CA PRO A 172 -3.41 6.21 -21.59
C PRO A 172 -3.35 6.88 -20.21
N HIS A 173 -2.13 7.18 -19.74
CA HIS A 173 -1.90 7.71 -18.39
C HIS A 173 -2.79 8.92 -18.04
N GLU A 174 -2.84 9.92 -18.91
CA GLU A 174 -3.60 11.15 -18.68
C GLU A 174 -5.12 10.90 -18.55
N GLN A 175 -5.67 10.05 -19.43
CA GLN A 175 -7.09 9.66 -19.37
C GLN A 175 -7.39 8.77 -18.17
N ARG A 176 -6.44 7.93 -17.74
CA ARG A 176 -6.57 7.12 -16.53
C ARG A 176 -6.60 7.98 -15.27
N LYS A 177 -5.81 9.07 -15.23
CA LYS A 177 -5.84 10.06 -14.14
C LYS A 177 -7.23 10.69 -14.03
N LEU A 178 -7.79 11.18 -15.15
CA LEU A 178 -9.12 11.75 -15.20
C LEU A 178 -10.22 10.74 -14.82
N HIS A 179 -10.12 9.51 -15.33
CA HIS A 179 -11.06 8.44 -15.00
C HIS A 179 -11.03 8.14 -13.48
N ALA A 180 -9.84 7.97 -12.90
CA ALA A 180 -9.70 7.72 -11.46
C ALA A 180 -10.25 8.88 -10.63
N GLU A 181 -9.97 10.11 -11.03
CA GLU A 181 -10.48 11.31 -10.36
C GLU A 181 -12.02 11.33 -10.34
N LYS A 182 -12.67 11.09 -11.48
CA LYS A 182 -14.15 11.06 -11.56
C LYS A 182 -14.76 9.97 -10.69
N VAL A 183 -14.21 8.76 -10.74
CA VAL A 183 -14.68 7.63 -9.93
C VAL A 183 -14.50 7.90 -8.44
N ALA A 184 -13.34 8.43 -8.04
CA ALA A 184 -13.04 8.73 -6.65
C ALA A 184 -13.97 9.82 -6.10
N LYS A 185 -14.15 10.92 -6.84
CA LYS A 185 -15.06 12.01 -6.44
C LYS A 185 -16.49 11.52 -6.29
N ALA A 186 -16.98 10.73 -7.26
CA ALA A 186 -18.34 10.22 -7.19
C ALA A 186 -18.56 9.21 -6.07
N PHE A 187 -17.58 8.32 -5.85
CA PHE A 187 -17.63 7.36 -4.75
C PHE A 187 -17.62 8.07 -3.39
N TRP A 188 -16.78 9.10 -3.22
CA TRP A 188 -16.72 9.91 -2.00
C TRP A 188 -18.07 10.56 -1.71
N MET A 189 -18.68 11.20 -2.71
CA MET A 189 -20.00 11.78 -2.57
C MET A 189 -21.08 10.73 -2.23
N ALA A 190 -20.99 9.54 -2.82
CA ALA A 190 -21.99 8.49 -2.62
C ALA A 190 -21.99 7.88 -1.20
N ILE A 191 -20.84 7.87 -0.52
CA ILE A 191 -20.76 7.44 0.89
C ILE A 191 -21.06 8.57 1.89
N GLY A 192 -21.43 9.77 1.40
CA GLY A 192 -21.82 10.92 2.20
C GLY A 192 -20.69 11.93 2.47
N GLY A 193 -19.61 11.90 1.68
CA GLY A 193 -18.55 12.90 1.74
C GLY A 193 -18.91 14.21 1.04
N ASP A 194 -18.44 15.34 1.56
CA ASP A 194 -18.76 16.66 1.03
C ASP A 194 -17.85 17.04 -0.15
N ARG A 195 -18.41 17.76 -1.13
CA ARG A 195 -17.68 18.15 -2.35
C ARG A 195 -16.54 19.14 -2.05
N ASP A 196 -16.72 19.97 -1.03
CA ASP A 196 -15.76 20.98 -0.61
C ASP A 196 -14.46 20.36 -0.06
N GLU A 197 -14.52 19.12 0.44
CA GLU A 197 -13.34 18.40 0.95
C GLU A 197 -12.36 17.97 -0.16
N ILE A 198 -12.83 17.90 -1.41
CA ILE A 198 -12.09 17.33 -2.54
C ILE A 198 -11.86 18.32 -3.70
N GLU A 199 -12.49 19.49 -3.70
CA GLU A 199 -12.33 20.51 -4.75
C GLU A 199 -10.94 21.16 -4.78
N GLY A 200 -10.22 21.20 -3.64
CA GLY A 200 -8.88 21.80 -3.53
C GLY A 200 -7.70 20.86 -3.80
N LEU A 201 -7.96 19.58 -4.10
CA LEU A 201 -6.93 18.54 -4.26
C LEU A 201 -6.48 18.34 -5.73
N SER A 202 -6.77 19.30 -6.61
CA SER A 202 -6.32 19.26 -8.00
C SER A 202 -4.79 19.20 -8.04
N SER A 203 -4.26 18.13 -8.63
CA SER A 203 -2.82 17.87 -8.75
C SER A 203 -2.21 18.85 -9.76
N ASP A 204 -1.84 20.02 -9.27
CA ASP A 204 -0.93 20.97 -9.92
C ASP A 204 0.51 20.58 -9.55
N GLU A 205 0.95 19.40 -10.00
CA GLU A 205 2.36 18.99 -9.88
C GLU A 205 2.83 18.39 -11.22
N GLU A 206 3.45 19.26 -12.01
CA GLU A 206 4.27 18.93 -13.18
C GLU A 206 5.75 18.94 -12.71
N HIS A 207 6.36 17.76 -12.60
CA HIS A 207 7.82 17.61 -12.56
C HIS A 207 8.29 16.36 -13.29
#